data_AF-A0A967H737-F1
#
_entry.id   AF-A0A967H737-F1
#
_cell.length_a   1.000
_cell.length_b   1.000
_cell.length_c   1.000
_cell.angle_alpha   90.00
_cell.angle_beta   90.00
_cell.angle_gamma   90.00
#
_symmetry.space_group_name_H-M   'P 1'
#
loop_
_entity.id
_entity.type
_entity.pdbx_description
1 polymer ?
#
loop_
_entity_poly.entity_id
_entity_poly.type
_entity_poly.pdbx_seq_one_letter_code
_entity_poly.pdbx_strand_id
1 'polypeptide(L)'
;MTVFALIALLAALGTGSMRLFQQSLGYWIGWAGVITAFAATLAAVYQEDIKYLLAYSSIGQLGYIVLAAGIADHAGWTAVMYLTVNH
;
A
#
# COMPACT_ATOMS: atom_id res chain seq x y z
N MET A 1 -26.31 1.00 26.43
CA MET A 1 -26.41 1.84 25.21
C MET A 1 -25.70 3.20 25.41
N THR A 2 -26.04 3.98 26.45
CA THR A 2 -25.42 5.30 26.70
C THR A 2 -23.95 5.26 27.14
N VAL A 3 -23.56 4.32 28.00
CA VAL A 3 -22.16 4.16 28.46
C VAL A 3 -21.23 3.71 27.32
N PHE A 4 -21.68 2.77 26.48
CA PHE A 4 -20.93 2.34 25.28
C PHE A 4 -20.76 3.49 24.28
N ALA A 5 -21.81 4.27 24.04
CA ALA A 5 -21.73 5.45 23.17
C ALA A 5 -20.75 6.50 23.72
N LEU A 6 -20.71 6.71 25.04
CA LEU A 6 -19.76 7.62 25.69
C LEU A 6 -18.32 7.13 25.55
N ILE A 7 -18.07 5.83 25.73
CA ILE A 7 -16.74 5.22 25.55
C ILE A 7 -16.29 5.32 24.09
N ALA A 8 -17.19 5.02 23.14
CA ALA A 8 -16.89 5.15 21.70
C ALA A 8 -16.59 6.59 21.29
N LEU A 9 -17.32 7.57 21.85
CA LEU A 9 -17.07 9.00 21.63
C LEU A 9 -15.71 9.45 22.18
N LEU A 10 -15.36 9.02 23.39
CA LEU A 10 -14.04 9.34 24.00
C LEU A 10 -12.89 8.70 23.20
N ALA A 11 -13.06 7.46 22.73
CA ALA A 11 -12.09 6.81 21.87
C ALA A 11 -11.94 7.51 20.49
N ALA A 12 -13.05 8.00 19.92
CA ALA A 12 -13.02 8.76 18.67
C ALA A 12 -12.29 10.11 18.81
N LEU A 13 -12.38 10.76 19.96
CA LEU A 13 -11.66 12.02 20.24
C LEU A 13 -10.15 11.81 20.38
N GLY A 14 -9.70 10.66 20.92
CA GLY A 14 -8.28 10.32 21.07
C GLY A 14 -7.58 9.86 19.78
N THR A 15 -8.34 9.47 18.75
CA THR A 15 -7.80 8.84 17.53
C THR A 15 -7.52 9.81 16.38
N GLY A 16 -7.92 11.08 16.50
CA GLY A 16 -7.75 12.08 15.43
C GLY A 16 -6.29 12.30 15.01
N SER A 17 -5.38 12.45 15.99
CA SER A 17 -3.94 12.65 15.72
C SER A 17 -3.29 11.42 15.10
N MET A 18 -3.67 10.23 15.57
CA MET A 18 -3.17 8.95 15.04
C MET A 18 -3.63 8.72 13.60
N ARG A 19 -4.85 9.14 13.25
CA ARG A 19 -5.40 8.98 11.90
C ARG A 19 -4.71 9.87 10.87
N LEU A 20 -4.41 11.13 11.24
CA LEU A 20 -3.66 12.06 10.41
C LEU A 20 -2.23 11.54 10.17
N PHE A 21 -1.59 11.01 11.21
CA PHE A 21 -0.27 10.39 11.09
C PHE A 21 -0.30 9.18 10.14
N GLN A 22 -1.26 8.27 10.31
CA GLN A 22 -1.43 7.11 9.42
C GLN A 22 -1.65 7.52 7.96
N GLN A 23 -2.48 8.53 7.69
CA GLN A 23 -2.69 9.05 6.33
C GLN A 23 -1.43 9.67 5.74
N SER A 24 -0.66 10.42 6.54
CA SER A 24 0.58 11.02 6.07
C SER A 24 1.63 9.97 5.71
N LEU A 25 1.79 8.92 6.52
CA LEU A 25 2.69 7.81 6.24
C LEU A 25 2.23 7.02 5.02
N GLY A 26 0.92 6.71 4.95
CA GLY A 26 0.32 5.98 3.84
C GLY A 26 0.53 6.70 2.50
N TYR A 27 0.43 8.03 2.49
CA TYR A 27 0.70 8.86 1.31
C TYR A 27 2.13 8.68 0.79
N TRP A 28 3.13 8.78 1.68
CA TRP A 28 4.54 8.62 1.28
C TRP A 28 4.87 7.20 0.83
N ILE A 29 4.34 6.18 1.54
CA ILE A 29 4.53 4.76 1.18
C ILE A 29 3.87 4.46 -0.17
N GLY A 30 2.65 4.97 -0.40
CA GLY A 30 1.93 4.83 -1.65
C GLY A 30 2.74 5.37 -2.82
N TRP A 31 3.25 6.60 -2.72
CA TRP A 31 4.11 7.19 -3.75
C TRP A 31 5.41 6.41 -3.99
N ALA A 32 6.06 5.91 -2.94
CA ALA A 32 7.22 5.04 -3.08
C ALA A 32 6.88 3.75 -3.87
N GLY A 33 5.72 3.17 -3.61
CA GLY A 33 5.18 2.03 -4.36
C GLY A 33 4.95 2.35 -5.83
N VAL A 34 4.31 3.49 -6.16
CA VAL A 34 4.10 3.94 -7.55
C VAL A 34 5.43 4.08 -8.29
N ILE A 35 6.39 4.79 -7.69
CA ILE A 35 7.70 5.03 -8.31
C ILE A 35 8.42 3.71 -8.56
N THR A 36 8.37 2.80 -7.59
CA THR A 36 8.99 1.47 -7.72
C THR A 36 8.35 0.66 -8.83
N ALA A 37 7.02 0.58 -8.86
CA ALA A 37 6.28 -0.16 -9.89
C ALA A 37 6.57 0.38 -11.29
N PHE A 38 6.56 1.70 -11.44
CA PHE A 38 6.81 2.38 -12.70
C PHE A 38 8.26 2.24 -13.16
N ALA A 39 9.24 2.44 -12.28
CA ALA A 39 10.65 2.31 -12.63
C ALA A 39 11.01 0.86 -12.99
N ALA A 40 10.48 -0.12 -12.25
CA ALA A 40 10.73 -1.53 -12.53
C ALA A 40 10.10 -1.99 -13.85
N THR A 41 8.86 -1.56 -14.14
CA THR A 41 8.21 -1.89 -15.42
C THR A 41 8.89 -1.22 -16.60
N LEU A 42 9.32 0.05 -16.48
CA LEU A 42 10.12 0.70 -17.51
C LEU A 42 11.47 -0.02 -17.74
N ALA A 43 12.17 -0.39 -16.67
CA ALA A 43 13.42 -1.14 -16.78
C ALA A 43 13.22 -2.50 -17.44
N ALA A 44 12.12 -3.21 -17.14
CA ALA A 44 11.81 -4.50 -17.75
C ALA A 44 11.64 -4.42 -19.28
N VAL A 45 11.08 -3.32 -19.81
CA VAL A 45 10.84 -3.14 -21.25
C VAL A 45 12.14 -3.02 -22.05
N TYR A 46 13.20 -2.46 -21.47
CA TYR A 46 14.49 -2.31 -22.14
C TYR A 46 15.41 -3.54 -21.96
N GLN A 47 14.95 -4.56 -21.25
CA GLN A 47 15.74 -5.74 -20.96
C GLN A 47 15.57 -6.81 -22.06
N GLU A 48 16.65 -7.14 -22.75
CA GLU A 48 16.65 -8.16 -23.83
C GLU A 48 16.65 -9.60 -23.27
N ASP A 49 17.26 -9.79 -22.11
CA ASP A 49 17.35 -11.08 -21.43
C ASP A 49 16.08 -11.40 -20.64
N ILE A 50 15.41 -12.51 -20.99
CA ILE A 50 14.17 -12.98 -20.35
C ILE A 50 14.30 -13.12 -18.82
N LYS A 51 15.45 -13.59 -18.33
CA LYS A 51 15.68 -13.77 -16.88
C LYS A 51 15.62 -12.44 -16.12
N TYR A 52 16.21 -11.39 -16.68
CA TYR A 52 16.20 -10.07 -16.06
C TYR A 52 14.87 -9.37 -16.26
N LEU A 53 14.21 -9.55 -17.42
CA LEU A 53 12.86 -9.05 -17.66
C LEU A 53 11.87 -9.59 -16.61
N LEU A 54 11.89 -10.90 -16.34
CA LEU A 54 11.03 -11.51 -15.32
C LEU A 54 11.34 -10.99 -13.91
N ALA A 55 12.61 -10.81 -13.58
CA ALA A 55 13.01 -10.26 -12.28
C ALA A 55 12.48 -8.82 -12.10
N TYR A 56 12.59 -7.96 -13.11
CA TYR A 56 12.05 -6.61 -13.05
C TYR A 56 10.52 -6.58 -13.02
N SER A 57 9.84 -7.51 -13.70
CA SER A 57 8.38 -7.66 -13.61
C SER A 57 7.93 -8.00 -12.19
N SER A 58 8.64 -8.89 -11.48
CA SER A 58 8.35 -9.20 -10.07
C SER A 58 8.56 -8.00 -9.15
N ILE A 59 9.61 -7.19 -9.39
CA ILE A 59 9.82 -5.93 -8.66
C ILE A 59 8.66 -4.95 -8.93
N GLY A 60 8.14 -4.91 -10.17
CA GLY A 60 6.96 -4.16 -10.52
C GLY A 60 5.71 -4.57 -9.74
N GLN A 61 5.47 -5.89 -9.61
CA GLN A 61 4.37 -6.46 -8.83
C GLN A 61 4.50 -6.14 -7.33
N LEU A 62 5.71 -6.21 -6.77
CA LEU A 62 5.98 -5.75 -5.40
C LEU A 62 5.67 -4.26 -5.22
N GLY A 63 5.96 -3.42 -6.22
CA GLY A 63 5.60 -2.00 -6.20
C GLY A 63 4.08 -1.77 -6.09
N TYR A 64 3.27 -2.57 -6.78
CA TYR A 64 1.79 -2.51 -6.65
C TYR A 64 1.31 -2.98 -5.27
N ILE A 65 1.97 -3.98 -4.67
CA ILE A 65 1.67 -4.43 -3.30
C ILE A 65 1.97 -3.30 -2.29
N VAL A 66 3.11 -2.62 -2.42
CA VAL A 66 3.49 -1.49 -1.57
C VAL A 66 2.54 -0.30 -1.73
N LEU A 67 2.11 -0.01 -2.97
CA LEU A 67 1.09 0.99 -3.25
C LEU A 67 -0.23 0.68 -2.52
N ALA A 68 -0.71 -0.55 -2.63
CA ALA A 68 -1.93 -1.00 -1.96
C ALA A 68 -1.81 -0.93 -0.43
N ALA A 69 -0.63 -1.23 0.13
CA ALA A 69 -0.36 -1.09 1.55
C ALA A 69 -0.40 0.37 2.03
N GLY A 70 0.04 1.31 1.19
CA GLY A 70 0.00 2.76 1.48
C GLY A 70 -1.41 3.33 1.59
N ILE A 71 -2.43 2.69 1.01
CA ILE A 71 -3.84 3.12 1.14
C ILE A 71 -4.32 2.95 2.59
N ALA A 72 -3.77 1.98 3.33
CA ALA A 72 -3.97 1.79 4.77
C ALA A 72 -5.43 1.80 5.25
N ASP A 73 -6.36 1.37 4.38
CA ASP A 73 -7.79 1.18 4.66
C ASP A 73 -8.19 -0.26 4.32
N HIS A 74 -9.40 -0.68 4.68
CA HIS A 74 -9.88 -2.05 4.52
C HIS A 74 -9.70 -2.57 3.09
N ALA A 75 -10.05 -1.76 2.07
CA ALA A 75 -9.87 -2.11 0.67
C ALA A 75 -8.39 -2.24 0.25
N GLY A 76 -7.51 -1.42 0.85
CA GLY A 76 -6.07 -1.48 0.63
C GLY A 76 -5.49 -2.80 1.14
N TRP A 77 -5.88 -3.22 2.35
CA TRP A 77 -5.44 -4.50 2.92
C TRP A 77 -5.94 -5.70 2.12
N THR A 78 -7.19 -5.69 1.65
CA THR A 78 -7.68 -6.77 0.78
C THR A 78 -6.91 -6.82 -0.54
N ALA A 79 -6.59 -5.66 -1.12
CA ALA A 79 -5.79 -5.57 -2.34
C ALA A 79 -4.36 -6.10 -2.12
N VAL A 80 -3.71 -5.78 -0.99
CA VAL A 80 -2.40 -6.33 -0.62
C VAL A 80 -2.43 -7.85 -0.60
N MET A 81 -3.42 -8.43 0.09
CA MET A 81 -3.54 -9.89 0.20
C MET A 81 -3.80 -10.53 -1.17
N TYR A 82 -4.70 -9.94 -1.96
CA TYR A 82 -5.00 -10.40 -3.31
C TYR A 82 -3.77 -10.35 -4.22
N LEU A 83 -3.07 -9.22 -4.26
CA LEU A 83 -1.89 -9.03 -5.10
C LEU A 83 -0.73 -9.93 -4.67
N THR A 84 -0.54 -10.14 -3.37
CA THR A 84 0.55 -11.00 -2.85
C THR A 84 0.29 -12.48 -3.15
N VAL A 85 -0.98 -12.93 -3.11
CA VAL A 85 -1.33 -14.32 -3.46
C VAL A 85 -1.28 -14.57 -4.97
N ASN A 86 -1.61 -13.55 -5.77
CA ASN A 86 -1.65 -13.65 -7.22
C ASN A 86 -0.28 -13.38 -7.90
N HIS A 87 0.67 -12.82 -7.15
CA HIS A 87 2.02 -12.56 -7.62
C HIS A 87 2.81 -13.85 -7.78
#